data_AF-A0A9P5SVK8-F1
#
_entry.id   AF-A0A9P5SVK8-F1
#
_cell.length_a   1.000
_cell.length_b   1.000
_cell.length_c   1.000
_cell.angle_alpha   90.00
_cell.angle_beta   90.00
_cell.angle_gamma   90.00
#
_symmetry.space_group_name_H-M   'P 1'
#
loop_
_entity.id
_entity.type
_entity.pdbx_description
1 polymer ?
#
loop_
_entity_poly.entity_id
_entity_poly.type
_entity_poly.pdbx_seq_one_letter_code
_entity_poly.pdbx_strand_id
1 'polypeptide(L)'
;PWTASASAHRQTEEEKSKKLRTQLVLREDLEKIRILAELVKKREKVKLKRQELQSRYLCEIMFPLKTILENTLAELEKLDRRKYFAHTISPEEVKDYSDVIKNPVYFQAIHEKIEVHQYQTVQGFSDDVQRIYDNCLMYNKSHTPYHRAASRQKKQAQPLLRKAQEDYERLEIDPQTGFLAVPIDPEIFNYA
;
A
#
# COMPACT_ATOMS: atom_id res chain seq x y z
N PRO A 1 11.51 66.91 33.81
CA PRO A 1 11.25 65.47 34.07
C PRO A 1 11.03 64.73 32.73
N TRP A 2 11.81 63.66 32.54
CA TRP A 2 11.82 62.65 31.46
C TRP A 2 11.98 63.13 30.00
N THR A 3 13.25 63.04 29.58
CA THR A 3 13.80 63.06 28.23
C THR A 3 13.18 62.03 27.29
N ALA A 4 12.66 62.48 26.13
CA ALA A 4 12.58 61.63 24.95
C ALA A 4 13.77 61.99 24.05
N SER A 5 14.80 61.15 24.07
CA SER A 5 15.94 61.23 23.17
C SER A 5 15.45 61.07 21.73
N ALA A 6 15.09 62.18 21.07
CA ALA A 6 14.76 62.21 19.67
C ALA A 6 16.03 62.24 18.80
N SER A 7 17.00 61.37 19.12
CA SER A 7 17.96 60.92 18.13
C SER A 7 17.25 59.90 17.23
N ALA A 8 16.26 60.37 16.47
CA ALA A 8 15.79 59.64 15.31
C ALA A 8 17.01 59.52 14.38
N HIS A 9 17.62 58.34 14.37
CA HIS A 9 18.81 58.01 13.60
C HIS A 9 18.52 58.33 12.12
N ARG A 10 18.86 59.54 11.66
CA ARG A 10 18.76 59.91 10.25
C ARG A 10 19.85 59.15 9.54
N GLN A 11 19.49 58.01 8.94
CA GLN A 11 20.43 57.22 8.17
C GLN A 11 21.07 58.09 7.10
N THR A 12 22.40 58.08 7.08
CA THR A 12 23.17 58.79 6.07
C THR A 12 22.86 58.22 4.68
N GLU A 13 22.97 59.04 3.63
CA GLU A 13 22.84 58.59 2.22
C GLU A 13 23.70 57.35 1.94
N GLU A 14 24.88 57.30 2.56
CA GLU A 14 25.82 56.19 2.45
C GLU A 14 25.29 54.90 3.10
N GLU A 15 24.67 54.99 4.28
CA GLU A 15 24.00 53.85 4.94
C GLU A 15 22.82 53.33 4.12
N LYS A 16 22.01 54.22 3.55
CA LYS A 16 20.91 53.84 2.65
C LYS A 16 21.42 53.13 1.41
N SER A 17 22.50 53.64 0.81
CA SER A 17 23.15 53.04 -0.36
C SER A 17 23.76 51.67 -0.06
N LYS A 18 24.40 51.51 1.12
CA LYS A 18 24.90 50.20 1.60
C LYS A 18 23.75 49.21 1.82
N LYS A 19 22.68 49.65 2.50
CA LYS A 19 21.48 48.82 2.75
C LYS A 19 20.81 48.36 1.46
N LEU A 20 20.69 49.25 0.47
CA LEU A 20 20.14 48.91 -0.84
C LEU A 20 20.98 47.85 -1.56
N ARG A 21 22.31 47.99 -1.54
CA ARG A 21 23.23 46.98 -2.10
C ARG A 21 23.06 45.62 -1.44
N THR A 22 23.02 45.57 -0.10
CA THR A 22 22.79 44.33 0.63
C THR A 22 21.43 43.71 0.28
N GLN A 23 20.38 44.53 0.14
CA GLN A 23 19.04 44.06 -0.23
C GLN A 23 19.01 43.45 -1.65
N LEU A 24 19.75 44.03 -2.59
CA LEU A 24 19.87 43.48 -3.94
C LEU A 24 20.59 42.13 -3.95
N VAL A 25 21.73 42.02 -3.27
CA VAL A 25 22.48 40.76 -3.14
C VAL A 25 21.62 39.68 -2.48
N LEU A 26 20.93 40.01 -1.39
CA LEU A 26 20.05 39.07 -0.70
C LEU A 26 18.92 38.58 -1.62
N ARG A 27 18.32 39.45 -2.44
CA ARG A 27 17.29 39.05 -3.41
C ARG A 27 17.84 38.07 -4.43
N GLU A 28 19.03 38.33 -4.97
CA GLU A 28 19.68 37.43 -5.94
C GLU A 28 19.98 36.07 -5.31
N ASP A 29 20.50 36.03 -4.09
CA ASP A 29 20.82 34.78 -3.41
C ASP A 29 19.56 34.00 -3.03
N LEU A 30 18.48 34.68 -2.61
CA LEU A 30 17.18 34.02 -2.39
C LEU A 30 16.62 33.41 -3.66
N GLU A 31 16.79 34.07 -4.81
CA GLU A 31 16.35 33.52 -6.10
C GLU A 31 17.18 32.31 -6.52
N LYS A 32 18.51 32.35 -6.32
CA LYS A 32 19.37 31.17 -6.52
C LYS A 32 18.95 30.01 -5.62
N ILE A 33 18.69 30.27 -4.33
CA ILE A 33 18.22 29.26 -3.37
C ILE A 33 16.89 28.68 -3.83
N ARG A 34 15.94 29.51 -4.28
CA ARG A 34 14.64 29.05 -4.80
C ARG A 34 14.81 28.10 -5.99
N ILE A 35 15.66 28.45 -6.95
CA ILE A 35 15.94 27.61 -8.12
C ILE A 35 16.60 26.29 -7.69
N LEU A 36 17.59 26.34 -6.80
CA LEU A 36 18.26 25.15 -6.27
C LEU A 36 17.27 24.23 -5.53
N ALA A 37 16.36 24.79 -4.74
CA ALA A 37 15.33 24.04 -4.04
C ALA A 37 14.39 23.31 -5.02
N GLU A 38 13.98 23.97 -6.11
CA GLU A 38 13.17 23.33 -7.17
C GLU A 38 13.93 22.21 -7.89
N LEU A 39 15.23 22.40 -8.17
CA LEU A 39 16.07 21.35 -8.75
C LEU A 39 16.23 20.15 -7.80
N VAL A 40 16.43 20.39 -6.50
CA VAL A 40 16.49 19.33 -5.48
C VAL A 40 15.16 18.59 -5.43
N LYS A 41 14.03 19.29 -5.36
CA LYS A 41 12.69 18.68 -5.34
C LYS A 41 12.46 17.81 -6.57
N LYS A 42 12.85 18.29 -7.77
CA LYS A 42 12.76 17.51 -9.01
C LYS A 42 13.64 16.26 -8.96
N ARG A 43 14.88 16.38 -8.47
CA ARG A 43 15.81 15.26 -8.30
C ARG A 43 15.27 14.20 -7.33
N GLU A 44 14.81 14.62 -6.15
CA GLU A 44 14.28 13.70 -5.14
C GLU A 44 12.99 12.99 -5.62
N LYS A 45 12.13 13.68 -6.39
CA LYS A 45 10.97 13.05 -7.03
C LYS A 45 11.36 11.94 -8.01
N VAL A 46 12.45 12.12 -8.76
CA VAL A 46 12.95 11.08 -9.69
C VAL A 46 13.58 9.91 -8.92
N LYS A 47 14.37 10.20 -7.88
CA LYS A 47 14.95 9.17 -7.00
C LYS A 47 13.88 8.31 -6.33
N LEU A 48 12.82 8.92 -5.79
CA LEU A 48 11.72 8.21 -5.15
C LEU A 48 11.05 7.24 -6.14
N LYS A 49 10.68 7.71 -7.33
CA LYS A 49 10.07 6.86 -8.37
C LYS A 49 10.96 5.68 -8.77
N ARG A 50 12.27 5.90 -8.85
CA ARG A 50 13.25 4.84 -9.14
C ARG A 50 13.27 3.79 -8.03
N GLN A 51 13.35 4.24 -6.78
CA GLN A 51 13.34 3.37 -5.61
C GLN A 51 12.04 2.55 -5.54
N GLU A 52 10.89 3.15 -5.84
CA GLU A 52 9.60 2.45 -5.89
C GLU A 52 9.59 1.35 -6.97
N LEU A 53 10.14 1.63 -8.16
CA LEU A 53 10.22 0.66 -9.24
C LEU A 53 11.19 -0.48 -8.90
N GLN A 54 12.37 -0.15 -8.38
CA GLN A 54 13.36 -1.12 -7.88
C GLN A 54 12.75 -2.01 -6.80
N SER A 55 12.10 -1.41 -5.80
CA SER A 55 11.44 -2.15 -4.72
C SER A 55 10.36 -3.07 -5.26
N ARG A 56 9.52 -2.62 -6.20
CA ARG A 56 8.47 -3.45 -6.81
C ARG A 56 9.06 -4.65 -7.53
N TYR A 57 10.05 -4.43 -8.38
CA TYR A 57 10.73 -5.48 -9.13
C TYR A 57 11.35 -6.53 -8.19
N LEU A 58 12.07 -6.08 -7.16
CA LEU A 58 12.66 -7.00 -6.19
C LEU A 58 11.60 -7.75 -5.39
N CYS A 59 10.51 -7.09 -4.99
CA CYS A 59 9.42 -7.76 -4.27
C CYS A 59 8.75 -8.85 -5.10
N GLU A 60 8.60 -8.68 -6.42
CA GLU A 60 8.06 -9.71 -7.32
C GLU A 60 8.97 -10.96 -7.35
N ILE A 61 10.29 -10.77 -7.28
CA ILE A 61 11.28 -11.86 -7.23
C ILE A 61 11.35 -12.51 -5.85
N MET A 62 11.37 -11.71 -4.79
CA MET A 62 11.59 -12.19 -3.42
C MET A 62 10.32 -12.73 -2.77
N PHE A 63 9.14 -12.23 -3.16
CA PHE A 63 7.85 -12.61 -2.59
C PHE A 63 6.84 -13.07 -3.65
N PRO A 64 7.21 -14.08 -4.48
CA PRO A 64 6.36 -14.53 -5.59
C PRO A 64 4.97 -14.97 -5.16
N LEU A 65 4.88 -15.68 -4.03
CA LEU A 65 3.61 -16.12 -3.47
C LEU A 65 2.72 -14.93 -3.12
N LYS A 66 3.27 -13.90 -2.46
CA LYS A 66 2.52 -12.68 -2.08
C LYS A 66 1.85 -12.08 -3.30
N THR A 67 2.59 -11.90 -4.39
CA THR A 67 2.07 -11.32 -5.63
C THR A 67 0.89 -12.12 -6.20
N ILE A 68 0.97 -13.46 -6.20
CA ILE A 68 -0.15 -14.31 -6.62
C ILE A 68 -1.37 -14.13 -5.71
N LEU A 69 -1.17 -14.13 -4.38
CA LEU A 69 -2.25 -14.03 -3.42
C LEU A 69 -2.96 -12.66 -3.49
N GLU A 70 -2.20 -11.56 -3.60
CA GLU A 70 -2.75 -10.20 -3.73
C GLU A 70 -3.59 -10.05 -4.99
N ASN A 71 -3.06 -10.49 -6.14
CA ASN A 71 -3.78 -10.45 -7.40
C ASN A 71 -5.06 -11.28 -7.34
N THR A 72 -4.99 -12.46 -6.72
CA THR A 72 -6.16 -13.34 -6.56
C THR A 72 -7.20 -12.73 -5.62
N LEU A 73 -6.76 -12.15 -4.49
CA LEU A 73 -7.64 -11.46 -3.54
C LEU A 73 -8.35 -10.28 -4.20
N ALA A 74 -7.64 -9.48 -4.99
CA ALA A 74 -8.23 -8.35 -5.72
C ALA A 74 -9.32 -8.80 -6.72
N GLU A 75 -9.15 -9.94 -7.38
CA GLU A 75 -10.20 -10.51 -8.24
C GLU A 75 -11.40 -11.03 -7.43
N LEU A 76 -11.17 -11.63 -6.26
CA LEU A 76 -12.24 -12.09 -5.36
C LEU A 76 -13.06 -10.93 -4.80
N GLU A 77 -12.41 -9.83 -4.41
CA GLU A 77 -13.08 -8.63 -3.90
C GLU A 77 -13.99 -7.99 -4.96
N LYS A 78 -13.62 -8.04 -6.24
CA LYS A 78 -14.48 -7.56 -7.35
C LYS A 78 -15.80 -8.34 -7.46
N LEU A 79 -15.83 -9.61 -7.00
CA LEU A 79 -17.06 -10.40 -6.94
C LEU A 79 -18.01 -9.91 -5.84
N ASP A 80 -17.48 -9.22 -4.82
CA ASP A 80 -18.21 -8.68 -3.68
C ASP A 80 -18.57 -7.20 -3.82
N ARG A 81 -19.36 -6.89 -4.85
CA ARG A 81 -19.85 -5.53 -5.15
C ARG A 81 -20.55 -4.83 -3.98
N ARG A 82 -21.14 -5.58 -3.05
CA ARG A 82 -21.88 -5.06 -1.90
C ARG A 82 -21.07 -5.06 -0.61
N LYS A 83 -19.80 -5.50 -0.66
CA LYS A 83 -18.88 -5.55 0.47
C LYS A 83 -19.42 -6.33 1.67
N TYR A 84 -20.14 -7.42 1.42
CA TYR A 84 -20.66 -8.30 2.47
C TYR A 84 -19.55 -9.04 3.23
N PHE A 85 -18.37 -9.18 2.63
CA PHE A 85 -17.26 -9.97 3.17
C PHE A 85 -15.99 -9.13 3.39
N ALA A 86 -16.08 -7.81 3.25
CA ALA A 86 -14.91 -6.91 3.30
C ALA A 86 -14.34 -6.75 4.72
N HIS A 87 -15.21 -6.55 5.70
CA HIS A 87 -14.84 -6.19 7.08
C HIS A 87 -15.52 -7.08 8.11
N THR A 88 -15.03 -7.01 9.35
CA THR A 88 -15.68 -7.65 10.49
C THR A 88 -17.11 -7.14 10.69
N ILE A 89 -17.97 -8.01 11.22
CA ILE A 89 -19.29 -7.64 11.71
C ILE A 89 -19.14 -7.07 13.12
N SER A 90 -19.87 -6.00 13.45
CA SER A 90 -19.85 -5.47 14.81
C SER A 90 -20.58 -6.43 15.77
N PRO A 91 -19.99 -6.80 16.92
CA PRO A 91 -20.68 -7.59 17.94
C PRO A 91 -21.99 -6.94 18.44
N GLU A 92 -22.13 -5.62 18.30
CA GLU A 92 -23.34 -4.89 18.66
C GLU A 92 -24.48 -5.11 17.65
N GLU A 93 -24.13 -5.29 16.37
CA GLU A 93 -25.08 -5.51 15.27
C GLU A 93 -25.60 -6.95 15.26
N VAL A 94 -24.74 -7.92 15.60
CA VAL A 94 -25.06 -9.35 15.55
C VAL A 94 -24.50 -10.07 16.78
N LYS A 95 -25.25 -9.98 17.89
CA LYS A 95 -24.81 -10.43 19.22
C LYS A 95 -24.50 -11.93 19.32
N ASP A 96 -25.19 -12.76 18.54
CA ASP A 96 -25.06 -14.23 18.56
C ASP A 96 -24.04 -14.76 17.53
N TYR A 97 -23.42 -13.88 16.72
CA TYR A 97 -22.53 -14.32 15.64
C TYR A 97 -21.33 -15.13 16.16
N SER A 98 -20.67 -14.63 17.21
CA SER A 98 -19.51 -15.29 17.84
C SER A 98 -19.87 -16.61 18.54
N ASP A 99 -21.14 -16.80 18.91
CA ASP A 99 -21.62 -18.04 19.50
C ASP A 99 -21.76 -19.13 18.44
N VAL A 100 -22.16 -18.76 17.21
CA VAL A 100 -22.35 -19.69 16.09
C VAL A 100 -21.04 -19.90 15.31
N ILE A 101 -20.33 -18.82 14.97
CA ILE A 101 -19.14 -18.84 14.11
C ILE A 101 -17.89 -18.72 14.96
N LYS A 102 -17.13 -19.82 15.06
CA LYS A 102 -15.94 -19.90 15.92
C LYS A 102 -14.68 -19.27 15.33
N ASN A 103 -14.55 -19.29 14.00
CA ASN A 103 -13.39 -18.78 13.28
C ASN A 103 -13.84 -17.76 12.23
N PRO A 104 -14.24 -16.55 12.64
CA PRO A 104 -14.62 -15.50 11.69
C PRO A 104 -13.42 -15.12 10.83
N VAL A 105 -13.65 -14.89 9.54
CA VAL A 105 -12.64 -14.38 8.61
C VAL A 105 -13.33 -13.55 7.54
N TYR A 106 -12.62 -12.58 6.99
CA TYR A 106 -13.10 -11.57 6.04
C TYR A 106 -11.92 -11.08 5.19
N PHE A 107 -12.18 -10.40 4.07
CA PHE A 107 -11.12 -10.04 3.11
C PHE A 107 -10.04 -9.16 3.71
N GLN A 108 -10.38 -8.19 4.57
CA GLN A 108 -9.37 -7.38 5.26
C GLN A 108 -8.43 -8.26 6.13
N ALA A 109 -8.92 -9.25 6.85
CA ALA A 109 -8.06 -10.16 7.62
C ALA A 109 -7.14 -10.98 6.72
N ILE A 110 -7.64 -11.43 5.55
CA ILE A 110 -6.81 -12.12 4.56
C ILE A 110 -5.73 -11.19 4.01
N HIS A 111 -6.07 -9.94 3.71
CA HIS A 111 -5.11 -8.92 3.27
C HIS A 111 -4.00 -8.71 4.31
N GLU A 112 -4.36 -8.52 5.59
CA GLU A 112 -3.40 -8.37 6.68
C GLU A 112 -2.46 -9.59 6.79
N LYS A 113 -3.00 -10.81 6.66
CA LYS A 113 -2.20 -12.05 6.66
C LYS A 113 -1.23 -12.15 5.47
N ILE A 114 -1.63 -11.68 4.28
CA ILE A 114 -0.76 -11.62 3.10
C ILE A 114 0.38 -10.63 3.34
N GLU A 115 0.08 -9.44 3.86
CA GLU A 115 1.06 -8.39 4.14
C GLU A 115 2.15 -8.85 5.11
N VAL A 116 1.78 -9.59 6.16
CA VAL A 116 2.73 -10.13 7.13
C VAL A 116 3.25 -11.54 6.79
N HIS A 117 3.04 -12.00 5.54
CA HIS A 117 3.55 -13.26 5.00
C HIS A 117 3.17 -14.50 5.81
N GLN A 118 1.95 -14.52 6.38
CA GLN A 118 1.46 -15.66 7.17
C GLN A 118 1.05 -16.86 6.31
N TYR A 119 0.74 -16.65 5.03
CA TYR A 119 0.43 -17.75 4.12
C TYR A 119 1.71 -18.32 3.52
N GLN A 120 2.00 -19.58 3.85
CA GLN A 120 3.13 -20.34 3.27
C GLN A 120 2.73 -21.08 2.00
N THR A 121 1.43 -21.28 1.77
CA THR A 121 0.89 -22.02 0.62
C THR A 121 -0.37 -21.34 0.09
N VAL A 122 -0.64 -21.52 -1.21
CA VAL A 122 -1.90 -21.10 -1.84
C VAL A 122 -3.10 -21.82 -1.22
N GLN A 123 -2.91 -23.06 -0.73
CA GLN A 123 -3.96 -23.81 -0.03
C GLN A 123 -4.40 -23.10 1.26
N GLY A 124 -3.47 -22.63 2.09
CA GLY A 124 -3.82 -21.92 3.32
C GLY A 124 -4.63 -20.64 3.07
N PHE A 125 -4.30 -19.91 2.00
CA PHE A 125 -5.12 -18.78 1.53
C PHE A 125 -6.50 -19.22 1.04
N SER A 126 -6.55 -20.29 0.24
CA SER A 126 -7.79 -20.84 -0.31
C SER A 126 -8.75 -21.31 0.78
N ASP A 127 -8.23 -21.89 1.85
CA ASP A 127 -9.00 -22.34 3.02
C ASP A 127 -9.67 -21.15 3.74
N ASP A 128 -8.96 -20.04 3.93
CA ASP A 128 -9.54 -18.84 4.53
C ASP A 128 -10.59 -18.20 3.62
N VAL A 129 -10.36 -18.14 2.30
CA VAL A 129 -11.38 -17.66 1.33
C VAL A 129 -12.64 -18.53 1.37
N GLN A 130 -12.49 -19.86 1.42
CA GLN A 130 -13.64 -20.77 1.51
C GLN A 130 -14.38 -20.58 2.83
N ARG A 131 -13.65 -20.38 3.93
CA ARG A 131 -14.21 -20.16 5.27
C ARG A 131 -15.07 -18.90 5.35
N ILE A 132 -14.73 -17.81 4.62
CA ILE A 132 -15.61 -16.63 4.49
C ILE A 132 -17.01 -17.07 4.06
N TYR A 133 -17.07 -17.83 2.96
CA TYR A 133 -18.34 -18.25 2.39
C TYR A 133 -19.04 -19.28 3.26
N ASP A 134 -18.32 -20.24 3.82
CA ASP A 134 -18.90 -21.29 4.67
C ASP A 134 -19.48 -20.74 5.96
N ASN A 135 -18.80 -19.79 6.61
CA ASN A 135 -19.35 -19.09 7.76
C ASN A 135 -20.64 -18.34 7.40
N CYS A 136 -20.67 -17.68 6.24
CA CYS A 136 -21.86 -16.99 5.78
C CYS A 136 -23.03 -17.95 5.49
N LEU A 137 -22.77 -19.08 4.83
CA LEU A 137 -23.78 -20.09 4.52
C LEU A 137 -24.29 -20.81 5.78
N MET A 138 -23.42 -21.02 6.77
CA MET A 138 -23.78 -21.62 8.06
C MET A 138 -24.69 -20.71 8.87
N TYR A 139 -24.35 -19.42 8.96
CA TYR A 139 -25.10 -18.48 9.80
C TYR A 139 -26.40 -18.00 9.14
N ASN A 140 -26.38 -17.74 7.83
CA ASN A 140 -27.51 -17.10 7.14
C ASN A 140 -28.46 -18.11 6.49
N LYS A 141 -29.77 -17.86 6.56
CA LYS A 141 -30.77 -18.69 5.87
C LYS A 141 -30.67 -18.54 4.34
N SER A 142 -31.03 -19.61 3.61
CA SER A 142 -30.87 -19.70 2.14
C SER A 142 -31.56 -18.61 1.31
N HIS A 143 -32.67 -18.04 1.80
CA HIS A 143 -33.42 -16.98 1.12
C HIS A 143 -32.80 -15.58 1.30
N THR A 144 -31.84 -15.42 2.21
CA THR A 144 -31.20 -14.12 2.49
C THR A 144 -30.31 -13.68 1.31
N PRO A 145 -30.12 -12.36 1.12
CA PRO A 145 -29.15 -11.87 0.13
C PRO A 145 -27.72 -12.34 0.42
N TYR A 146 -27.33 -12.47 1.69
CA TYR A 146 -25.99 -12.91 2.11
C TYR A 146 -25.70 -14.35 1.69
N HIS A 147 -26.59 -15.29 2.02
CA HIS A 147 -26.42 -16.70 1.65
C HIS A 147 -26.39 -16.87 0.12
N ARG A 148 -27.26 -16.18 -0.62
CA ARG A 148 -27.25 -16.21 -2.08
C ARG A 148 -25.98 -15.61 -2.68
N ALA A 149 -25.44 -14.55 -2.08
CA ALA A 149 -24.16 -13.97 -2.48
C ALA A 149 -23.00 -14.94 -2.22
N ALA A 150 -22.89 -15.51 -1.02
CA ALA A 150 -21.87 -16.48 -0.67
C ALA A 150 -21.92 -17.72 -1.56
N SER A 151 -23.10 -18.27 -1.82
CA SER A 151 -23.27 -19.43 -2.73
C SER A 151 -22.77 -19.15 -4.15
N ARG A 152 -23.05 -17.94 -4.66
CA ARG A 152 -22.62 -17.53 -6.01
C ARG A 152 -21.11 -17.28 -6.04
N GLN A 153 -20.60 -16.50 -5.10
CA GLN A 153 -19.19 -16.13 -5.05
C GLN A 153 -18.30 -17.35 -4.77
N LYS A 154 -18.71 -18.29 -3.91
CA LYS A 154 -17.99 -19.54 -3.68
C LYS A 154 -17.75 -20.31 -4.99
N LYS A 155 -18.74 -20.39 -5.87
CA LYS A 155 -18.61 -21.02 -7.20
C LYS A 155 -17.69 -20.22 -8.14
N GLN A 156 -17.79 -18.89 -8.11
CA GLN A 156 -16.96 -18.00 -8.94
C GLN A 156 -15.50 -17.92 -8.45
N ALA A 157 -15.26 -18.14 -7.17
CA ALA A 157 -13.94 -18.14 -6.56
C ALA A 157 -13.12 -19.38 -6.95
N GLN A 158 -13.75 -20.56 -7.11
CA GLN A 158 -13.06 -21.81 -7.46
C GLN A 158 -12.10 -21.71 -8.67
N PRO A 159 -12.49 -21.18 -9.84
CA PRO A 159 -11.55 -21.03 -10.94
C PRO A 159 -10.42 -20.04 -10.65
N LEU A 160 -10.65 -19.01 -9.84
CA LEU A 160 -9.61 -18.05 -9.44
C LEU A 160 -8.58 -18.71 -8.50
N LEU A 161 -9.05 -19.48 -7.51
CA LEU A 161 -8.19 -20.21 -6.58
C LEU A 161 -7.40 -21.30 -7.31
N ARG A 162 -8.02 -22.03 -8.23
CA ARG A 162 -7.34 -23.02 -9.08
C ARG A 162 -6.27 -22.34 -9.94
N LYS A 163 -6.59 -21.20 -10.56
CA LYS A 163 -5.61 -20.43 -11.33
C LYS A 163 -4.44 -20.00 -10.46
N ALA A 164 -4.68 -19.51 -9.24
CA ALA A 164 -3.63 -19.12 -8.32
C ALA A 164 -2.69 -20.30 -7.98
N GLN A 165 -3.25 -21.50 -7.79
CA GLN A 165 -2.48 -22.72 -7.57
C GLN A 165 -1.64 -23.08 -8.80
N GLU A 166 -2.25 -23.09 -10.00
CA GLU A 166 -1.55 -23.36 -11.26
C GLU A 166 -0.44 -22.33 -11.55
N ASP A 167 -0.70 -21.05 -11.28
CA ASP A 167 0.28 -19.97 -11.46
C ASP A 167 1.45 -20.14 -10.48
N TYR A 168 1.19 -20.56 -9.23
CA TYR A 168 2.23 -20.83 -8.25
C TYR A 168 3.09 -22.06 -8.62
N GLU A 169 2.48 -23.13 -9.11
CA GLU A 169 3.18 -24.35 -9.56
C GLU A 169 4.06 -24.12 -10.79
N ARG A 170 3.75 -23.09 -11.60
CA ARG A 170 4.59 -22.69 -12.74
C ARG A 170 5.80 -21.86 -12.34
N LEU A 171 5.86 -21.36 -11.10
CA LEU A 171 6.98 -20.56 -10.65
C LEU A 171 8.18 -21.46 -10.35
N GLU A 172 9.31 -21.13 -10.96
CA GLU A 172 10.59 -21.74 -10.63
C GLU A 172 11.12 -21.05 -9.36
N ILE A 173 10.79 -21.58 -8.20
CA ILE A 173 11.23 -21.04 -6.90
C ILE A 173 12.50 -21.78 -6.44
N ASP A 174 13.55 -21.03 -6.12
CA ASP A 174 14.75 -21.56 -5.52
C ASP A 174 14.44 -22.12 -4.12
N PRO A 175 14.73 -23.41 -3.84
CA PRO A 175 14.32 -24.05 -2.59
C PRO A 175 15.13 -23.60 -1.36
N GLN A 176 16.29 -22.95 -1.55
CA GLN A 176 17.13 -22.46 -0.46
C GLN A 176 16.72 -21.04 -0.04
N THR A 177 16.42 -20.19 -1.02
CA THR A 177 16.12 -18.77 -0.78
C THR A 177 14.63 -18.46 -0.75
N GLY A 178 13.81 -19.28 -1.40
CA GLY A 178 12.38 -19.02 -1.58
C GLY A 178 12.08 -17.94 -2.65
N PHE A 179 13.08 -17.47 -3.37
CA PHE A 179 12.94 -16.46 -4.42
C PHE A 179 12.66 -17.11 -5.77
N LEU A 180 12.16 -16.32 -6.72
CA LEU A 180 12.15 -16.75 -8.12
C LEU A 180 13.59 -17.01 -8.59
N ALA A 181 13.79 -18.14 -9.27
CA ALA A 181 15.05 -18.58 -9.86
C ALA A 181 15.39 -17.81 -11.14
N VAL A 182 15.31 -16.48 -11.07
CA VAL A 182 15.62 -15.55 -12.16
C VAL A 182 16.76 -14.63 -11.75
N PRO A 183 17.72 -14.35 -12.65
CA PRO A 183 18.78 -13.40 -12.35
C PRO A 183 18.20 -11.99 -12.20
N ILE A 184 18.60 -11.29 -11.14
CA ILE A 184 18.29 -9.87 -10.94
C ILE A 184 19.09 -9.07 -11.97
N ASP A 185 18.40 -8.28 -12.81
CA ASP A 185 19.05 -7.44 -13.81
C ASP A 185 19.92 -6.37 -13.13
N PRO A 186 21.25 -6.35 -13.36
CA PRO A 186 22.15 -5.38 -12.74
C PRO A 186 21.85 -3.94 -13.18
N GLU A 187 21.28 -3.73 -14.37
CA GLU A 187 20.96 -2.39 -14.87
C GLU A 187 19.87 -1.70 -14.06
N ILE A 188 19.08 -2.45 -13.28
CA ILE A 188 18.06 -1.84 -12.42
C ILE A 188 18.68 -0.93 -11.35
N PHE A 189 19.95 -1.15 -10.99
CA PHE A 189 20.72 -0.33 -10.06
C PHE A 189 21.71 0.60 -10.76
N ASN A 190 21.62 0.76 -12.09
CA ASN A 190 22.45 1.73 -12.78
C ASN A 190 21.90 3.15 -12.56
N TYR A 191 22.78 4.07 -12.17
CA TYR A 191 22.44 5.46 -11.89
C TYR A 191 22.95 6.46 -12.93
N ALA A 192 23.56 5.97 -14.01
CA ALA A 192 24.06 6.77 -15.13
C ALA A 192 22.97 7.64 -15.79
#